data_AF-A0A9P8SPR6-F1
#
_entry.id   AF-A0A9P8SPR6-F1
#
_cell.length_a   1.000
_cell.length_b   1.000
_cell.length_c   1.000
_cell.angle_alpha   90.00
_cell.angle_beta   90.00
_cell.angle_gamma   90.00
#
_symmetry.space_group_name_H-M   'P 1'
#
loop_
_entity.id
_entity.type
_entity.pdbx_description
1 polymer ?
#
loop_
_entity_poly.entity_id
_entity_poly.type
_entity_poly.pdbx_seq_one_letter_code
_entity_poly.pdbx_strand_id
1 'polypeptide(L)'
;MGKDNFIRQVENSAEFKLLDKVVKDQVTVQDAVQEVIDMTMTALSVHGPSKQGGIGVPDYNISLAVMELAQRREPAEHTKLAKFVSHLQKQIAIDPSTNEPLTVQRDILWTDMPSFGYTELETWSEFGGDYKDPCDITLASEQRDRWTKLNAFLAQLTQAADIHYPPPGEEVRFFPLDKSLRAIWVMAMAFENERPPSSLGDTAAMEAACLWFIYAAKRLWANVVNNRTYPAVAGAGPGKRYEAAGWTGYTRERWGIWEDALKEARAACKIERMRVLINNALAMTNSLPAATCAIYTVLAIPILYLLVRHGRDGLLGWLFLFFFCTLRIIGGALAVNSPSTAATVISSVGLSPVLLATAGTLQEA
;
A
#
# COMPACT_ATOMS: atom_id res chain seq x y z
N MET A 1 13.40 -12.99 -26.63
CA MET A 1 12.39 -12.16 -27.33
C MET A 1 12.66 -10.71 -26.97
N GLY A 2 12.61 -9.76 -27.92
CA GLY A 2 12.81 -8.34 -27.60
C GLY A 2 11.63 -7.73 -26.84
N LYS A 3 11.87 -6.70 -26.03
CA LYS A 3 10.86 -6.00 -25.20
C LYS A 3 9.62 -5.58 -26.00
N ASP A 4 9.81 -4.98 -27.17
CA ASP A 4 8.69 -4.52 -28.00
C ASP A 4 7.81 -5.67 -28.50
N ASN A 5 8.42 -6.82 -28.79
CA ASN A 5 7.67 -8.02 -29.19
C ASN A 5 6.88 -8.59 -28.00
N PHE A 6 7.44 -8.52 -26.79
CA PHE A 6 6.73 -8.93 -25.58
C PHE A 6 5.52 -8.02 -25.29
N ILE A 7 5.70 -6.70 -25.34
CA ILE A 7 4.61 -5.74 -25.14
C ILE A 7 3.50 -5.97 -26.18
N ARG A 8 3.86 -6.14 -27.46
CA ARG A 8 2.89 -6.48 -28.52
C ARG A 8 2.16 -7.79 -28.26
N GLN A 9 2.81 -8.78 -27.67
CA GLN A 9 2.15 -10.03 -27.30
C GLN A 9 1.09 -9.79 -26.21
N VAL A 10 1.43 -8.99 -25.18
CA VAL A 10 0.48 -8.59 -24.13
C VAL A 10 -0.71 -7.85 -24.74
N GLU A 11 -0.47 -6.85 -25.57
CA GLU A 11 -1.53 -6.05 -26.24
C GLU A 11 -2.48 -6.89 -27.10
N ASN A 12 -1.97 -7.95 -27.71
CA ASN A 12 -2.74 -8.81 -28.58
C ASN A 12 -3.57 -9.86 -27.84
N SER A 13 -3.29 -10.08 -26.54
CA SER A 13 -4.03 -11.00 -25.68
C SER A 13 -5.51 -10.63 -25.56
N ALA A 14 -6.36 -11.63 -25.28
CA ALA A 14 -7.79 -11.39 -25.07
C ALA A 14 -8.02 -10.62 -23.77
N GLU A 15 -7.22 -10.94 -22.76
CA GLU A 15 -7.19 -10.37 -21.42
C GLU A 15 -6.91 -8.86 -21.47
N PHE A 16 -5.88 -8.43 -22.21
CA PHE A 16 -5.59 -7.00 -22.39
C PHE A 16 -6.75 -6.26 -23.06
N LYS A 17 -7.31 -6.82 -24.13
CA LYS A 17 -8.44 -6.22 -24.85
C LYS A 17 -9.68 -6.12 -23.96
N LEU A 18 -9.94 -7.12 -23.12
CA LEU A 18 -11.01 -7.09 -22.13
C LEU A 18 -10.80 -5.96 -21.12
N LEU A 19 -9.62 -5.88 -20.50
CA LEU A 19 -9.35 -4.86 -19.49
C LEU A 19 -9.30 -3.44 -20.09
N ASP A 20 -8.86 -3.28 -21.33
CA ASP A 20 -8.93 -1.99 -22.02
C ASP A 20 -10.39 -1.54 -22.24
N LYS A 21 -11.31 -2.47 -22.52
CA LYS A 21 -12.76 -2.18 -22.57
C LYS A 21 -13.30 -1.75 -21.20
N VAL A 22 -12.85 -2.38 -20.11
CA VAL A 22 -13.23 -1.99 -18.73
C VAL A 22 -12.81 -0.55 -18.44
N VAL A 23 -11.57 -0.20 -18.75
CA VAL A 23 -11.06 1.16 -18.50
C VAL A 23 -11.83 2.20 -19.34
N LYS A 24 -12.26 1.81 -20.56
CA LYS A 24 -13.05 2.64 -21.50
C LYS A 24 -14.57 2.66 -21.25
N ASP A 25 -15.06 2.11 -20.14
CA ASP A 25 -16.51 2.01 -19.83
C ASP A 25 -17.35 1.24 -20.86
N GLN A 26 -16.72 0.36 -21.63
CA GLN A 26 -17.43 -0.44 -22.63
C GLN A 26 -17.96 -1.74 -22.02
N VAL A 27 -17.37 -2.18 -20.91
CA VAL A 27 -17.74 -3.38 -20.15
C VAL A 27 -17.71 -3.03 -18.67
N THR A 28 -18.68 -3.53 -17.88
CA THR A 28 -18.67 -3.30 -16.44
C THR A 28 -17.60 -4.14 -15.76
N VAL A 29 -17.15 -3.71 -14.57
CA VAL A 29 -16.18 -4.50 -13.79
C VAL A 29 -16.70 -5.90 -13.49
N GLN A 30 -17.99 -6.03 -13.20
CA GLN A 30 -18.60 -7.33 -12.86
C GLN A 30 -18.61 -8.27 -14.07
N ASP A 31 -19.01 -7.77 -15.23
CA ASP A 31 -19.06 -8.57 -16.46
C ASP A 31 -17.66 -9.02 -16.87
N ALA A 32 -16.66 -8.14 -16.74
CA ALA A 32 -15.28 -8.50 -17.04
C ALA A 32 -14.70 -9.54 -16.07
N VAL A 33 -15.03 -9.45 -14.78
CA VAL A 33 -14.64 -10.49 -13.82
C VAL A 33 -15.26 -11.83 -14.21
N GLN A 34 -16.53 -11.85 -14.58
CA GLN A 34 -17.19 -13.07 -15.03
C GLN A 34 -16.53 -13.63 -16.30
N GLU A 35 -16.21 -12.78 -17.28
CA GLU A 35 -15.53 -13.20 -18.51
C GLU A 35 -14.15 -13.82 -18.22
N VAL A 36 -13.41 -13.30 -17.23
CA VAL A 36 -12.14 -13.90 -16.78
C VAL A 36 -12.35 -15.27 -16.12
N ILE A 37 -13.41 -15.43 -15.31
CA ILE A 37 -13.76 -16.74 -14.76
C ILE A 37 -14.10 -17.71 -15.90
N ASP A 38 -14.88 -17.29 -16.90
CA ASP A 38 -15.25 -18.12 -18.04
C ASP A 38 -14.03 -18.53 -18.88
N MET A 39 -13.07 -17.62 -19.10
CA MET A 39 -11.78 -17.92 -19.73
C MET A 39 -11.00 -18.97 -18.93
N THR A 40 -11.00 -18.85 -17.60
CA THR A 40 -10.36 -19.81 -16.68
C THR A 40 -10.98 -21.19 -16.79
N MET A 41 -12.31 -21.28 -16.77
CA MET A 41 -13.05 -22.54 -16.89
C MET A 41 -12.85 -23.18 -18.27
N THR A 42 -12.76 -22.35 -19.31
CA THR A 42 -12.42 -22.81 -20.66
C THR A 42 -11.03 -23.43 -20.68
N ALA A 43 -10.02 -22.74 -20.15
CA ALA A 43 -8.64 -23.25 -20.06
C ALA A 43 -8.57 -24.56 -19.24
N LEU A 44 -9.30 -24.62 -18.12
CA LEU A 44 -9.44 -25.84 -17.31
C LEU A 44 -10.00 -27.00 -18.14
N SER A 45 -11.09 -26.78 -18.88
CA SER A 45 -11.74 -27.84 -19.66
C SER A 45 -10.88 -28.37 -20.82
N VAL A 46 -10.11 -27.49 -21.48
CA VAL A 46 -9.32 -27.84 -22.66
C VAL A 46 -7.97 -28.46 -22.27
N HIS A 47 -7.30 -27.88 -21.27
CA HIS A 47 -5.91 -28.22 -20.94
C HIS A 47 -5.76 -28.83 -19.54
N GLY A 48 -6.70 -28.63 -18.62
CA GLY A 48 -6.59 -29.02 -17.22
C GLY A 48 -5.81 -28.01 -16.37
N PRO A 49 -5.66 -28.28 -15.06
CA PRO A 49 -5.13 -27.30 -14.12
C PRO A 49 -3.61 -27.11 -14.21
N SER A 50 -2.86 -28.14 -14.59
CA SER A 50 -1.38 -28.16 -14.50
C SER A 50 -0.66 -28.26 -15.85
N LYS A 51 -1.37 -28.40 -16.97
CA LYS A 51 -0.75 -28.50 -18.29
C LYS A 51 -0.39 -27.12 -18.85
N GLN A 52 0.55 -27.11 -19.79
CA GLN A 52 0.82 -25.94 -20.62
C GLN A 52 -0.46 -25.51 -21.34
N GLY A 53 -0.85 -24.24 -21.20
CA GLY A 53 -2.15 -23.75 -21.70
C GLY A 53 -3.30 -23.81 -20.69
N GLY A 54 -3.07 -24.38 -19.50
CA GLY A 54 -4.07 -24.50 -18.42
C GLY A 54 -4.38 -23.20 -17.71
N ILE A 55 -5.01 -23.30 -16.55
CA ILE A 55 -5.53 -22.16 -15.77
C ILE A 55 -4.47 -21.13 -15.35
N GLY A 56 -3.18 -21.47 -15.36
CA GLY A 56 -2.09 -20.52 -15.12
C GLY A 56 -1.89 -19.49 -16.24
N VAL A 57 -2.38 -19.75 -17.46
CA VAL A 57 -2.29 -18.81 -18.58
C VAL A 57 -3.16 -17.57 -18.36
N PRO A 58 -4.48 -17.69 -18.10
CA PRO A 58 -5.30 -16.51 -17.83
C PRO A 58 -4.84 -15.74 -16.58
N ASP A 59 -4.35 -16.43 -15.53
CA ASP A 59 -3.75 -15.79 -14.34
C ASP A 59 -2.57 -14.88 -14.71
N TYR A 60 -1.62 -15.41 -15.47
CA TYR A 60 -0.44 -14.68 -15.89
C TYR A 60 -0.77 -13.54 -16.87
N ASN A 61 -1.63 -13.81 -17.87
CA ASN A 61 -2.01 -12.81 -18.86
C ASN A 61 -2.81 -11.64 -18.26
N ILE A 62 -3.70 -11.92 -17.30
CA ILE A 62 -4.41 -10.87 -16.56
C ILE A 62 -3.43 -10.02 -15.77
N SER A 63 -2.48 -10.65 -15.08
CA SER A 63 -1.44 -9.94 -14.33
C SER A 63 -0.64 -9.01 -15.25
N LEU A 64 -0.19 -9.49 -16.41
CA LEU A 64 0.53 -8.68 -17.40
C LEU A 64 -0.33 -7.54 -17.97
N ALA A 65 -1.59 -7.83 -18.32
CA ALA A 65 -2.50 -6.85 -18.88
C ALA A 65 -2.79 -5.70 -17.90
N VAL A 66 -2.98 -6.01 -16.62
CA VAL A 66 -3.14 -5.02 -15.56
C VAL A 66 -1.90 -4.12 -15.47
N MET A 67 -0.71 -4.71 -15.42
CA MET A 67 0.54 -3.95 -15.32
C MET A 67 0.76 -3.03 -16.52
N GLU A 68 0.57 -3.53 -17.74
CA GLU A 68 0.75 -2.74 -18.95
C GLU A 68 -0.26 -1.60 -19.06
N LEU A 69 -1.54 -1.85 -18.71
CA LEU A 69 -2.57 -0.80 -18.70
C LEU A 69 -2.29 0.26 -17.64
N ALA A 70 -1.82 -0.13 -16.46
CA ALA A 70 -1.46 0.80 -15.41
C ALA A 70 -0.37 1.79 -15.86
N GLN A 71 0.63 1.31 -16.59
CA GLN A 71 1.73 2.15 -17.10
C GLN A 71 1.33 3.14 -18.21
N ARG A 72 0.20 2.89 -18.89
CA ARG A 72 -0.28 3.72 -20.03
C ARG A 72 -1.27 4.81 -19.65
N ARG A 73 -1.89 4.68 -18.48
CA ARG A 73 -3.05 5.48 -18.09
C ARG A 73 -2.66 6.50 -17.03
N GLU A 74 -3.35 7.63 -17.02
CA GLU A 74 -3.16 8.62 -15.99
C GLU A 74 -3.66 8.09 -14.63
N PRO A 75 -3.06 8.53 -13.50
CA PRO A 75 -3.47 8.06 -12.17
C PRO A 75 -4.97 8.16 -11.87
N ALA A 76 -5.67 9.15 -12.43
CA ALA A 76 -7.11 9.31 -12.27
C ALA A 76 -7.93 8.18 -12.94
N GLU A 77 -7.38 7.51 -13.95
CA GLU A 77 -8.04 6.44 -14.70
C GLU A 77 -7.82 5.06 -14.08
N HIS A 78 -6.90 4.93 -13.12
CA HIS A 78 -6.57 3.65 -12.47
C HIS A 78 -7.68 3.08 -11.58
N THR A 79 -8.64 3.91 -11.15
CA THR A 79 -9.68 3.49 -10.19
C THR A 79 -10.46 2.27 -10.67
N LYS A 80 -10.79 2.18 -11.96
CA LYS A 80 -11.56 1.05 -12.50
C LYS A 80 -10.73 -0.23 -12.54
N LEU A 81 -9.45 -0.10 -12.92
CA LEU A 81 -8.52 -1.22 -12.94
C LEU A 81 -8.29 -1.77 -11.53
N ALA A 82 -8.12 -0.88 -10.54
CA ALA A 82 -7.99 -1.25 -9.14
C ALA A 82 -9.25 -1.95 -8.60
N LYS A 83 -10.44 -1.45 -8.98
CA LYS A 83 -11.72 -2.10 -8.66
C LYS A 83 -11.84 -3.49 -9.30
N PHE A 84 -11.46 -3.63 -10.57
CA PHE A 84 -11.44 -4.92 -11.25
C PHE A 84 -10.58 -5.93 -10.49
N VAL A 85 -9.32 -5.59 -10.20
CA VAL A 85 -8.41 -6.49 -9.46
C VAL A 85 -8.97 -6.82 -8.08
N SER A 86 -9.56 -5.84 -7.39
CA SER A 86 -10.18 -6.05 -6.07
C SER A 86 -11.42 -6.95 -6.11
N HIS A 87 -12.19 -6.94 -7.21
CA HIS A 87 -13.34 -7.82 -7.39
C HIS A 87 -12.91 -9.23 -7.80
N LEU A 88 -11.91 -9.33 -8.70
CA LEU A 88 -11.34 -10.59 -9.11
C LEU A 88 -10.72 -11.33 -7.92
N GLN A 89 -9.99 -10.61 -7.07
CA GLN A 89 -9.35 -11.19 -5.88
C GLN A 89 -10.36 -11.80 -4.88
N LYS A 90 -11.64 -11.40 -4.94
CA LYS A 90 -12.68 -11.98 -4.08
C LYS A 90 -13.34 -13.23 -4.66
N GLN A 91 -12.96 -13.64 -5.87
CA GLN A 91 -13.53 -14.81 -6.52
C GLN A 91 -12.83 -16.08 -6.04
N ILE A 92 -13.63 -17.14 -5.93
CA ILE A 92 -13.17 -18.50 -5.68
C ILE A 92 -13.71 -19.34 -6.84
N ALA A 93 -12.83 -19.69 -7.77
CA ALA A 93 -13.19 -20.59 -8.87
C ALA A 93 -13.10 -22.05 -8.38
N ILE A 94 -14.19 -22.81 -8.54
CA ILE A 94 -14.29 -24.20 -8.07
C ILE A 94 -14.11 -25.16 -9.25
N ASP A 95 -13.25 -26.17 -9.09
CA ASP A 95 -13.12 -27.26 -10.05
C ASP A 95 -14.39 -28.13 -10.02
N PRO A 96 -15.14 -28.27 -11.12
CA PRO A 96 -16.38 -29.05 -11.16
C PRO A 96 -16.16 -30.55 -10.92
N SER A 97 -14.94 -31.05 -11.11
CA SER A 97 -14.61 -32.47 -10.98
C SER A 97 -14.23 -32.89 -9.56
N THR A 98 -13.57 -32.00 -8.80
CA THR A 98 -13.12 -32.26 -7.43
C THR A 98 -13.94 -31.53 -6.37
N ASN A 99 -14.69 -30.50 -6.76
CA ASN A 99 -15.39 -29.57 -5.88
C ASN A 99 -14.43 -28.82 -4.92
N GLU A 100 -13.16 -28.68 -5.32
CA GLU A 100 -12.13 -27.93 -4.60
C GLU A 100 -11.82 -26.60 -5.30
N PRO A 101 -11.32 -25.58 -4.58
CA PRO A 101 -10.82 -24.37 -5.22
C PRO A 101 -9.70 -24.66 -6.22
N LEU A 102 -9.73 -23.98 -7.36
CA LEU A 102 -8.63 -24.03 -8.32
C LEU A 102 -7.36 -23.46 -7.68
N THR A 103 -6.24 -24.13 -7.88
CA THR A 103 -4.95 -23.70 -7.36
C THR A 103 -3.90 -23.58 -8.47
N VAL A 104 -3.08 -22.55 -8.37
CA VAL A 104 -1.90 -22.33 -9.22
C VAL A 104 -0.72 -22.12 -8.30
N GLN A 105 0.35 -22.88 -8.50
CA GLN A 105 1.55 -22.81 -7.65
C GLN A 105 1.28 -23.02 -6.14
N ARG A 106 0.23 -23.79 -5.82
CA ARG A 106 -0.29 -24.09 -4.45
C ARG A 106 -1.08 -22.96 -3.80
N ASP A 107 -1.24 -21.84 -4.48
CA ASP A 107 -2.07 -20.71 -4.05
C ASP A 107 -3.47 -20.82 -4.66
N ILE A 108 -4.49 -20.33 -3.96
CA ILE A 108 -5.87 -20.33 -4.45
C ILE A 108 -5.98 -19.31 -5.57
N LEU A 109 -6.35 -19.78 -6.76
CA LEU A 109 -6.45 -18.95 -7.95
C LEU A 109 -7.45 -17.81 -7.70
N TRP A 110 -7.05 -16.61 -8.14
CA TRP A 110 -7.69 -15.32 -7.89
C TRP A 110 -7.64 -14.84 -6.43
N THR A 111 -7.96 -15.67 -5.45
CA THR A 111 -7.93 -15.25 -4.03
C THR A 111 -6.54 -14.80 -3.59
N ASP A 112 -5.53 -15.59 -3.91
CA ASP A 112 -4.13 -15.34 -3.53
C ASP A 112 -3.33 -14.65 -4.65
N MET A 113 -3.92 -14.49 -5.85
CA MET A 113 -3.32 -13.84 -7.02
C MET A 113 -1.89 -14.33 -7.35
N PRO A 114 -1.68 -15.64 -7.61
CA PRO A 114 -0.35 -16.26 -7.70
C PRO A 114 0.58 -15.59 -8.72
N SER A 115 0.07 -15.26 -9.92
CA SER A 115 0.91 -14.60 -10.93
C SER A 115 1.21 -13.13 -10.64
N PHE A 116 0.38 -12.49 -9.83
CA PHE A 116 0.37 -11.03 -9.71
C PHE A 116 1.60 -10.50 -8.99
N GLY A 117 2.08 -11.21 -7.96
CA GLY A 117 3.20 -10.79 -7.13
C GLY A 117 4.51 -10.66 -7.92
N TYR A 118 4.91 -11.71 -8.62
CA TYR A 118 6.15 -11.70 -9.41
C TYR A 118 6.01 -10.88 -10.68
N THR A 119 4.85 -10.90 -11.36
CA THR A 119 4.63 -10.08 -12.56
C THR A 119 4.73 -8.59 -12.24
N GLU A 120 4.18 -8.18 -11.09
CA GLU A 120 4.30 -6.81 -10.60
C GLU A 120 5.73 -6.47 -10.20
N LEU A 121 6.47 -7.37 -9.54
CA LEU A 121 7.88 -7.12 -9.19
C LEU A 121 8.78 -7.00 -10.42
N GLU A 122 8.65 -7.93 -11.37
CA GLU A 122 9.37 -7.92 -12.65
C GLU A 122 8.97 -6.69 -13.47
N THR A 123 7.68 -6.32 -13.49
CA THR A 123 7.29 -5.06 -14.10
C THR A 123 7.92 -3.90 -13.37
N TRP A 124 7.82 -3.81 -12.05
CA TRP A 124 8.38 -2.68 -11.31
C TRP A 124 9.90 -2.56 -11.43
N SER A 125 10.62 -3.67 -11.63
CA SER A 125 12.10 -3.70 -11.69
C SER A 125 12.64 -3.65 -13.13
N GLU A 126 12.01 -4.33 -14.08
CA GLU A 126 12.52 -4.56 -15.44
C GLU A 126 11.66 -3.86 -16.50
N PHE A 127 10.33 -4.04 -16.47
CA PHE A 127 9.42 -3.51 -17.50
C PHE A 127 8.79 -2.15 -17.16
N GLY A 128 9.14 -1.62 -16.00
CA GLY A 128 8.55 -0.47 -15.30
C GLY A 128 8.90 0.85 -15.95
N GLY A 129 9.36 0.83 -17.19
CA GLY A 129 10.06 1.92 -17.85
C GLY A 129 11.48 1.55 -18.28
N ASP A 130 12.05 0.40 -17.89
CA ASP A 130 13.50 0.12 -18.08
C ASP A 130 14.36 1.26 -17.50
N TYR A 131 13.91 1.79 -16.35
CA TYR A 131 14.61 2.86 -15.67
C TYR A 131 15.85 2.27 -15.00
N LYS A 132 17.01 2.91 -15.20
CA LYS A 132 18.25 2.50 -14.53
C LYS A 132 18.36 3.08 -13.13
N ASP A 133 17.86 4.29 -12.96
CA ASP A 133 17.91 5.03 -11.71
C ASP A 133 16.75 6.04 -11.69
N PRO A 134 15.72 5.84 -10.84
CA PRO A 134 14.58 6.76 -10.78
C PRO A 134 14.93 8.09 -10.09
N CYS A 135 16.12 8.18 -9.47
CA CYS A 135 16.66 9.41 -8.90
C CYS A 135 17.52 10.20 -9.91
N ASP A 136 17.70 9.72 -11.15
CA ASP A 136 18.40 10.45 -12.22
C ASP A 136 17.43 11.44 -12.88
N ILE A 137 17.80 12.73 -12.88
CA ILE A 137 17.01 13.79 -13.50
C ILE A 137 16.97 13.69 -15.04
N THR A 138 17.92 12.96 -15.63
CA THR A 138 18.03 12.76 -17.08
C THR A 138 17.29 11.53 -17.57
N LEU A 139 16.58 10.82 -16.68
CA LEU A 139 15.74 9.68 -17.05
C LEU A 139 14.76 10.08 -18.18
N ALA A 140 14.69 9.26 -19.24
CA ALA A 140 13.85 9.57 -20.37
C ALA A 140 12.37 9.69 -19.96
N SER A 141 11.67 10.66 -20.53
CA SER A 141 10.30 11.02 -20.12
C SER A 141 9.33 9.85 -20.16
N GLU A 142 9.41 9.00 -21.19
CA GLU A 142 8.57 7.79 -21.28
C GLU A 142 8.85 6.80 -20.14
N GLN A 143 10.11 6.61 -19.77
CA GLN A 143 10.50 5.70 -18.70
C GLN A 143 10.03 6.23 -17.34
N ARG A 144 10.22 7.54 -17.11
CA ARG A 144 9.71 8.26 -15.93
C ARG A 144 8.19 8.11 -15.83
N ASP A 145 7.47 8.44 -16.89
CA ASP A 145 6.00 8.42 -16.90
C ASP A 145 5.45 7.02 -16.64
N ARG A 146 5.99 5.99 -17.31
CA ARG A 146 5.55 4.60 -17.10
C ARG A 146 5.78 4.16 -15.65
N TRP A 147 6.90 4.52 -15.06
CA TRP A 147 7.24 4.12 -13.70
C TRP A 147 6.41 4.84 -12.63
N THR A 148 6.19 6.14 -12.78
CA THR A 148 5.40 6.94 -11.83
C THR A 148 3.92 6.54 -11.90
N LYS A 149 3.39 6.27 -13.10
CA LYS A 149 2.03 5.74 -13.29
C LYS A 149 1.86 4.37 -12.65
N LEU A 150 2.82 3.45 -12.80
CA LEU A 150 2.77 2.18 -12.10
C LEU A 150 2.71 2.36 -10.58
N ASN A 151 3.57 3.21 -10.01
CA ASN A 151 3.56 3.47 -8.56
C ASN A 151 2.23 4.08 -8.08
N ALA A 152 1.61 4.97 -8.86
CA ALA A 152 0.29 5.50 -8.53
C ALA A 152 -0.78 4.39 -8.50
N PHE A 153 -0.74 3.46 -9.45
CA PHE A 153 -1.64 2.31 -9.46
C PHE A 153 -1.43 1.39 -8.25
N LEU A 154 -0.18 1.04 -7.93
CA LEU A 154 0.16 0.20 -6.77
C LEU A 154 -0.25 0.87 -5.45
N ALA A 155 -0.15 2.20 -5.36
CA ALA A 155 -0.66 2.97 -4.23
C ALA A 155 -2.18 2.85 -4.09
N GLN A 156 -2.93 2.97 -5.18
CA GLN A 156 -4.39 2.80 -5.17
C GLN A 156 -4.80 1.37 -4.79
N LEU A 157 -4.12 0.35 -5.30
CA LEU A 157 -4.34 -1.05 -4.89
C LEU A 157 -4.08 -1.24 -3.39
N THR A 158 -2.96 -0.72 -2.91
CA THR A 158 -2.58 -0.79 -1.48
C THR A 158 -3.61 -0.11 -0.59
N GLN A 159 -4.16 1.03 -1.04
CA GLN A 159 -5.21 1.73 -0.31
C GLN A 159 -6.50 0.92 -0.24
N ALA A 160 -6.85 0.20 -1.32
CA ALA A 160 -8.04 -0.64 -1.43
C ALA A 160 -7.92 -2.03 -0.77
N ALA A 161 -6.70 -2.53 -0.55
CA ALA A 161 -6.43 -3.85 0.02
C ALA A 161 -7.08 -4.04 1.41
N ASP A 162 -7.68 -5.20 1.67
CA ASP A 162 -8.30 -5.49 2.97
C ASP A 162 -7.29 -6.11 3.95
N ILE A 163 -6.43 -5.26 4.53
CA ILE A 163 -5.34 -5.73 5.40
C ILE A 163 -5.84 -5.93 6.82
N HIS A 164 -5.65 -7.16 7.30
CA HIS A 164 -5.70 -7.50 8.71
C HIS A 164 -4.31 -7.35 9.34
N TYR A 165 -4.21 -6.63 10.47
CA TYR A 165 -2.98 -6.53 11.25
C TYR A 165 -3.02 -7.58 12.35
N PRO A 166 -2.19 -8.63 12.27
CA PRO A 166 -2.24 -9.71 13.25
C PRO A 166 -1.77 -9.23 14.63
N PRO A 167 -2.29 -9.81 15.73
CA PRO A 167 -1.78 -9.61 17.07
C PRO A 167 -0.28 -9.95 17.20
N PRO A 168 0.41 -9.42 18.23
CA PRO A 168 1.80 -9.79 18.49
C PRO A 168 1.97 -11.31 18.66
N GLY A 169 2.88 -11.90 17.90
CA GLY A 169 3.21 -13.33 17.98
C GLY A 169 2.52 -14.23 16.95
N GLU A 170 1.58 -13.70 16.16
CA GLU A 170 0.99 -14.42 15.04
C GLU A 170 1.79 -14.25 13.73
N GLU A 171 1.68 -15.23 12.84
CA GLU A 171 2.34 -15.20 11.54
C GLU A 171 1.82 -14.04 10.69
N VAL A 172 2.73 -13.18 10.22
CA VAL A 172 2.37 -12.06 9.34
C VAL A 172 2.15 -12.56 7.93
N ARG A 173 0.90 -12.56 7.48
CA ARG A 173 0.54 -12.77 6.07
C ARG A 173 0.30 -11.43 5.38
N PHE A 174 0.95 -11.25 4.23
CA PHE A 174 0.80 -10.03 3.42
C PHE A 174 -0.31 -10.23 2.40
N PHE A 175 -1.28 -9.33 2.39
CA PHE A 175 -2.38 -9.35 1.44
C PHE A 175 -1.86 -9.19 0.00
N PRO A 176 -2.35 -9.95 -1.00
CA PRO A 176 -1.76 -9.97 -2.34
C PRO A 176 -1.81 -8.61 -3.06
N LEU A 177 -2.83 -7.80 -2.79
CA LEU A 177 -2.98 -6.45 -3.35
C LEU A 177 -2.27 -5.37 -2.54
N ASP A 178 -1.72 -5.71 -1.38
CA ASP A 178 -0.97 -4.76 -0.58
C ASP A 178 0.47 -4.65 -1.06
N LYS A 179 0.79 -3.48 -1.62
CA LYS A 179 2.10 -3.17 -2.19
C LYS A 179 2.86 -2.16 -1.33
N SER A 180 2.50 -2.04 -0.06
CA SER A 180 3.18 -1.18 0.93
C SER A 180 4.71 -1.33 0.92
N LEU A 181 5.25 -2.53 0.71
CA LEU A 181 6.70 -2.73 0.58
C LEU A 181 7.33 -1.88 -0.54
N ARG A 182 6.65 -1.71 -1.68
CA ARG A 182 7.13 -0.86 -2.79
C ARG A 182 7.16 0.60 -2.38
N ALA A 183 6.20 1.04 -1.56
CA ALA A 183 6.24 2.38 -0.98
C ALA A 183 7.52 2.58 -0.15
N ILE A 184 7.91 1.61 0.69
CA ILE A 184 9.17 1.69 1.46
C ILE A 184 10.36 1.84 0.52
N TRP A 185 10.45 1.03 -0.54
CA TRP A 185 11.57 1.11 -1.49
C TRP A 185 11.62 2.47 -2.18
N VAL A 186 10.48 3.02 -2.60
CA VAL A 186 10.39 4.36 -3.20
C VAL A 186 10.78 5.45 -2.21
N MET A 187 10.27 5.40 -0.98
CA MET A 187 10.62 6.38 0.06
C MET A 187 12.12 6.31 0.40
N ALA A 188 12.70 5.11 0.44
CA ALA A 188 14.12 4.94 0.69
C ALA A 188 14.95 5.58 -0.44
N MET A 189 14.56 5.39 -1.70
CA MET A 189 15.18 6.05 -2.86
C MET A 189 15.09 7.57 -2.79
N ALA A 190 13.91 8.11 -2.48
CA ALA A 190 13.64 9.55 -2.54
C ALA A 190 14.12 10.32 -1.30
N PHE A 191 14.16 9.69 -0.12
CA PHE A 191 14.34 10.39 1.15
C PHE A 191 15.50 9.88 2.01
N GLU A 192 15.85 8.59 1.90
CA GLU A 192 16.77 7.95 2.86
C GLU A 192 18.15 7.62 2.29
N ASN A 193 18.30 7.58 0.96
CA ASN A 193 19.57 7.30 0.31
C ASN A 193 20.43 8.57 0.17
N GLU A 194 21.64 8.40 -0.37
CA GLU A 194 22.71 9.42 -0.35
C GLU A 194 22.34 10.78 -0.98
N ARG A 195 21.46 10.78 -1.99
CA ARG A 195 21.04 12.02 -2.65
C ARG A 195 20.06 12.78 -1.74
N PRO A 196 20.34 14.05 -1.39
CA PRO A 196 19.47 14.79 -0.49
C PRO A 196 18.13 15.12 -1.19
N PRO A 197 17.00 15.12 -0.45
CA PRO A 197 15.66 15.41 -0.98
C PRO A 197 15.58 16.73 -1.75
N SER A 198 16.31 17.76 -1.29
CA SER A 198 16.44 19.06 -1.98
C SER A 198 16.94 18.96 -3.43
N SER A 199 17.74 17.94 -3.76
CA SER A 199 18.25 17.70 -5.11
C SER A 199 17.33 16.85 -5.99
N LEU A 200 16.34 16.18 -5.40
CA LEU A 200 15.50 15.17 -6.06
C LEU A 200 14.14 15.70 -6.50
N GLY A 201 13.86 17.00 -6.30
CA GLY A 201 12.56 17.62 -6.54
C GLY A 201 11.95 17.40 -7.94
N ASP A 202 12.75 17.06 -8.95
CA ASP A 202 12.32 16.74 -10.31
C ASP A 202 12.71 15.34 -10.80
N THR A 203 12.73 14.37 -9.91
CA THR A 203 13.06 12.98 -10.24
C THR A 203 11.82 12.11 -10.26
N ALA A 204 11.89 10.97 -10.96
CA ALA A 204 10.81 9.98 -10.95
C ALA A 204 10.57 9.44 -9.52
N ALA A 205 11.63 9.24 -8.74
CA ALA A 205 11.56 8.80 -7.35
C ALA A 205 10.75 9.76 -6.46
N MET A 206 11.02 11.06 -6.54
CA MET A 206 10.27 12.07 -5.79
C MET A 206 8.79 12.13 -6.22
N GLU A 207 8.53 12.03 -7.52
CA GLU A 207 7.19 11.99 -8.07
C GLU A 207 6.40 10.76 -7.58
N ALA A 208 6.98 9.57 -7.67
CA ALA A 208 6.40 8.34 -7.17
C ALA A 208 6.16 8.39 -5.65
N ALA A 209 7.10 8.94 -4.87
CA ALA A 209 6.94 9.12 -3.44
C ALA A 209 5.73 10.02 -3.12
N CYS A 210 5.57 11.13 -3.84
CA CYS A 210 4.39 11.99 -3.70
C CYS A 210 3.10 11.23 -4.05
N LEU A 211 3.09 10.45 -5.13
CA LEU A 211 1.92 9.66 -5.55
C LEU A 211 1.53 8.60 -4.51
N TRP A 212 2.50 7.96 -3.85
CA TRP A 212 2.25 7.05 -2.73
C TRP A 212 1.54 7.75 -1.56
N PHE A 213 1.95 8.96 -1.18
CA PHE A 213 1.22 9.73 -0.16
C PHE A 213 -0.16 10.17 -0.65
N ILE A 214 -0.27 10.64 -1.89
CA ILE A 214 -1.56 11.12 -2.43
C ILE A 214 -2.60 10.00 -2.44
N TYR A 215 -2.23 8.82 -2.91
CA TYR A 215 -3.18 7.74 -3.14
C TYR A 215 -3.27 6.71 -2.01
N ALA A 216 -2.24 6.60 -1.15
CA ALA A 216 -2.18 5.55 -0.12
C ALA A 216 -1.86 6.05 1.29
N ALA A 217 -1.79 7.36 1.57
CA ALA A 217 -1.36 7.84 2.90
C ALA A 217 -2.15 7.22 4.06
N LYS A 218 -3.47 7.01 3.92
CA LYS A 218 -4.26 6.38 5.00
C LYS A 218 -3.77 4.97 5.30
N ARG A 219 -3.47 4.18 4.27
CA ARG A 219 -2.93 2.82 4.43
C ARG A 219 -1.51 2.86 5.00
N LEU A 220 -0.65 3.72 4.47
CA LEU A 220 0.74 3.83 4.94
C LEU A 220 0.79 4.27 6.41
N TRP A 221 -0.07 5.22 6.81
CA TRP A 221 -0.19 5.63 8.20
C TRP A 221 -0.76 4.50 9.08
N ALA A 222 -1.72 3.72 8.58
CA ALA A 222 -2.18 2.53 9.31
C ALA A 222 -1.04 1.52 9.54
N ASN A 223 -0.13 1.33 8.58
CA ASN A 223 1.07 0.51 8.79
C ASN A 223 1.99 1.10 9.87
N VAL A 224 2.15 2.43 9.92
CA VAL A 224 2.92 3.14 10.97
C VAL A 224 2.28 2.93 12.34
N VAL A 225 0.96 3.10 12.46
CA VAL A 225 0.23 2.94 13.73
C VAL A 225 0.31 1.51 14.26
N ASN A 226 0.36 0.52 13.36
CA ASN A 226 0.46 -0.90 13.71
C ASN A 226 1.90 -1.43 13.72
N ASN A 227 2.92 -0.57 13.63
CA ASN A 227 4.35 -0.94 13.61
C ASN A 227 4.65 -2.08 12.62
N ARG A 228 4.11 -2.00 11.41
CA ARG A 228 4.20 -3.09 10.45
C ARG A 228 5.64 -3.33 10.01
N THR A 229 6.11 -4.57 10.16
CA THR A 229 7.46 -5.01 9.78
C THR A 229 7.43 -6.01 8.62
N TYR A 230 8.59 -6.19 7.98
CA TYR A 230 8.82 -7.18 6.94
C TYR A 230 10.07 -8.02 7.26
N PRO A 231 10.17 -9.25 6.71
CA PRO A 231 11.40 -10.04 6.79
C PRO A 231 12.59 -9.27 6.20
N ALA A 232 13.79 -9.48 6.74
CA ALA A 232 15.00 -8.79 6.27
C ALA A 232 15.26 -8.97 4.76
N VAL A 233 14.98 -10.17 4.24
CA VAL A 233 15.12 -10.51 2.81
C VAL A 233 14.19 -9.68 1.89
N ALA A 234 13.14 -9.07 2.44
CA ALA A 234 12.23 -8.22 1.69
C ALA A 234 12.80 -6.80 1.46
N GLY A 235 13.94 -6.44 2.06
CA GLY A 235 14.58 -5.15 1.82
C GLY A 235 13.79 -3.95 2.37
N ALA A 236 13.04 -4.12 3.47
CA ALA A 236 12.31 -3.03 4.13
C ALA A 236 13.18 -2.18 5.08
N GLY A 237 14.50 -2.39 5.04
CA GLY A 237 15.49 -1.71 5.87
C GLY A 237 15.56 -0.20 5.64
N PRO A 238 16.32 0.53 6.48
CA PRO A 238 16.60 1.94 6.24
C PRO A 238 17.49 2.14 4.99
N GLY A 239 17.35 3.29 4.34
CA GLY A 239 18.30 3.75 3.34
C GLY A 239 19.63 4.21 3.96
N LYS A 240 20.62 4.46 3.10
CA LYS A 240 22.03 4.69 3.49
C LYS A 240 22.25 5.79 4.54
N ARG A 241 21.45 6.85 4.54
CA ARG A 241 21.57 7.96 5.53
C ARG A 241 21.15 7.56 6.94
N TYR A 242 20.42 6.47 7.07
CA TYR A 242 19.78 6.03 8.31
C TYR A 242 20.10 4.57 8.64
N GLU A 243 21.22 4.01 8.14
CA GLU A 243 21.61 2.60 8.36
C GLU A 243 21.59 2.18 9.84
N ALA A 244 22.01 3.08 10.73
CA ALA A 244 22.03 2.84 12.17
C ALA A 244 20.65 2.77 12.84
N ALA A 245 19.57 3.15 12.14
CA ALA A 245 18.22 3.22 12.71
C ALA A 245 17.56 1.84 12.91
N GLY A 246 18.06 0.80 12.23
CA GLY A 246 17.61 -0.58 12.44
C GLY A 246 16.15 -0.87 12.08
N TRP A 247 15.50 -0.01 11.27
CA TRP A 247 14.11 -0.20 10.88
C TRP A 247 13.92 -1.46 10.03
N THR A 248 12.79 -2.13 10.19
CA THR A 248 12.39 -3.30 9.38
C THR A 248 11.04 -3.10 8.69
N GLY A 249 10.55 -1.86 8.63
CA GLY A 249 9.24 -1.54 8.11
C GLY A 249 8.82 -0.10 8.39
N TYR A 250 7.56 0.08 8.79
CA TYR A 250 6.95 1.38 9.09
C TYR A 250 7.10 1.74 10.55
N THR A 251 7.69 2.91 10.80
CA THR A 251 7.79 3.50 12.15
C THR A 251 7.39 4.97 12.11
N ARG A 252 7.00 5.52 13.26
CA ARG A 252 6.65 6.95 13.37
C ARG A 252 7.85 7.86 13.11
N GLU A 253 9.02 7.45 13.58
CA GLU A 253 10.28 8.17 13.34
C GLU A 253 10.57 8.26 11.83
N ARG A 254 10.49 7.13 11.14
CA ARG A 254 10.70 7.05 9.70
C ARG A 254 9.68 7.89 8.92
N TRP A 255 8.42 7.88 9.36
CA TRP A 255 7.38 8.75 8.79
C TRP A 255 7.71 10.24 8.93
N GLY A 256 8.13 10.69 10.12
CA GLY A 256 8.52 12.08 10.34
C GLY A 256 9.70 12.51 9.46
N ILE A 257 10.67 11.61 9.25
CA ILE A 257 11.77 11.83 8.32
C ILE A 257 11.29 12.02 6.88
N TRP A 258 10.30 11.23 6.44
CA TRP A 258 9.72 11.41 5.11
C TRP A 258 8.96 12.73 4.96
N GLU A 259 8.23 13.16 6.01
CA GLU A 259 7.56 14.46 6.02
C GLU A 259 8.54 15.62 5.94
N ASP A 260 9.64 15.56 6.70
CA ASP A 260 10.68 16.59 6.66
C ASP A 260 11.43 16.59 5.32
N ALA A 261 11.66 15.42 4.73
CA ALA A 261 12.22 15.30 3.39
C ALA A 261 11.31 15.92 2.31
N LEU A 262 9.99 15.75 2.40
CA LEU A 262 9.03 16.43 1.53
C LEU A 262 9.09 17.96 1.69
N LYS A 263 9.19 18.47 2.93
CA LYS A 263 9.34 19.91 3.20
C LYS A 263 10.65 20.45 2.62
N GLU A 264 11.75 19.72 2.79
CA GLU A 264 13.06 20.05 2.23
C GLU A 264 12.99 20.11 0.70
N ALA A 265 12.48 19.07 0.06
CA ALA A 265 12.29 19.02 -1.39
C ALA A 265 11.37 20.16 -1.87
N ARG A 266 10.31 20.46 -1.13
CA ARG A 266 9.37 21.54 -1.47
C ARG A 266 10.02 22.93 -1.45
N ALA A 267 10.92 23.17 -0.51
CA ALA A 267 11.64 24.43 -0.37
C ALA A 267 12.64 24.64 -1.51
N ALA A 268 13.30 23.57 -1.95
CA ALA A 268 14.29 23.62 -3.04
C ALA A 268 13.66 23.56 -4.44
N CYS A 269 12.49 22.92 -4.59
CA CYS A 269 11.87 22.67 -5.89
C CYS A 269 11.36 23.96 -6.55
N LYS A 270 11.88 24.25 -7.75
CA LYS A 270 11.48 25.40 -8.58
C LYS A 270 10.42 25.05 -9.63
N ILE A 271 10.19 23.77 -9.87
CA ILE A 271 9.30 23.30 -10.93
C ILE A 271 7.86 23.27 -10.42
N GLU A 272 6.99 24.05 -11.06
CA GLU A 272 5.63 24.28 -10.54
C GLU A 272 4.80 23.00 -10.47
N ARG A 273 4.87 22.13 -11.49
CA ARG A 273 4.21 20.81 -11.48
C ARG A 273 4.56 20.00 -10.23
N MET A 274 5.86 19.92 -9.92
CA MET A 274 6.36 19.16 -8.77
C MET A 274 6.04 19.86 -7.44
N ARG A 275 6.05 21.20 -7.39
CA ARG A 275 5.64 21.96 -6.20
C ARG A 275 4.18 21.69 -5.82
N VAL A 276 3.28 21.64 -6.80
CA VAL A 276 1.88 21.27 -6.59
C VAL A 276 1.76 19.83 -6.09
N LEU A 277 2.48 18.90 -6.73
CA LEU A 277 2.46 17.50 -6.35
C LEU A 277 2.96 17.26 -4.91
N ILE A 278 4.10 17.87 -4.54
CA ILE A 278 4.66 17.79 -3.19
C ILE A 278 3.72 18.44 -2.16
N ASN A 279 3.08 19.55 -2.50
CA ASN A 279 2.07 20.18 -1.62
C ASN A 279 0.88 19.25 -1.36
N ASN A 280 0.39 18.56 -2.40
CA ASN A 280 -0.69 17.58 -2.24
C ASN A 280 -0.25 16.40 -1.36
N ALA A 281 0.97 15.91 -1.53
CA ALA A 281 1.53 14.87 -0.66
C ALA A 281 1.61 15.33 0.80
N LEU A 282 2.16 16.52 1.08
CA LEU A 282 2.22 17.11 2.43
C LEU A 282 0.84 17.30 3.07
N ALA A 283 -0.16 17.72 2.29
CA ALA A 283 -1.52 17.84 2.79
C ALA A 283 -2.07 16.48 3.26
N MET A 284 -1.80 15.41 2.48
CA MET A 284 -2.23 14.06 2.82
C MET A 284 -1.49 13.53 4.05
N THR A 285 -0.18 13.77 4.20
CA THR A 285 0.57 13.32 5.38
C THR A 285 0.11 14.03 6.66
N ASN A 286 -0.05 15.36 6.63
CA ASN A 286 -0.41 16.15 7.82
C ASN A 286 -1.86 15.89 8.29
N SER A 287 -2.77 15.57 7.37
CA SER A 287 -4.19 15.37 7.70
C SER A 287 -4.44 14.16 8.61
N LEU A 288 -3.57 13.15 8.57
CA LEU A 288 -3.82 11.87 9.26
C LEU A 288 -3.45 11.89 10.75
N PRO A 289 -2.27 12.41 11.16
CA PRO A 289 -2.00 12.67 12.58
C PRO A 289 -3.02 13.65 13.17
N ALA A 290 -3.39 14.70 12.43
CA ALA A 290 -4.38 15.68 12.88
C ALA A 290 -5.77 15.04 13.09
N ALA A 291 -6.24 14.21 12.16
CA ALA A 291 -7.48 13.47 12.32
C ALA A 291 -7.43 12.51 13.52
N THR A 292 -6.28 11.85 13.72
CA THR A 292 -6.05 10.99 14.89
C THR A 292 -6.21 11.80 16.18
N CYS A 293 -5.58 12.98 16.30
CA CYS A 293 -5.75 13.89 17.44
C CYS A 293 -7.21 14.29 17.67
N ALA A 294 -7.92 14.67 16.61
CA ALA A 294 -9.29 15.15 16.70
C ALA A 294 -10.22 14.05 17.23
N ILE A 295 -10.10 12.83 16.69
CA ILE A 295 -10.90 11.68 17.10
C ILE A 295 -10.67 11.36 18.58
N TYR A 296 -9.42 11.23 19.02
CA TYR A 296 -9.13 10.89 20.41
C TYR A 296 -9.50 12.02 21.39
N THR A 297 -9.43 13.28 20.97
CA THR A 297 -9.95 14.43 21.77
C THR A 297 -11.45 14.31 21.99
N VAL A 298 -12.22 13.98 20.95
CA VAL A 298 -13.68 13.80 21.06
C VAL A 298 -14.01 12.56 21.91
N LEU A 299 -13.29 11.44 21.72
CA LEU A 299 -13.49 10.22 22.51
C LEU A 299 -13.12 10.36 23.98
N ALA A 300 -12.20 11.25 24.33
CA ALA A 300 -11.84 11.52 25.73
C ALA A 300 -13.02 12.10 26.53
N ILE A 301 -13.96 12.82 25.90
CA ILE A 301 -15.12 13.45 26.56
C ILE A 301 -16.07 12.40 27.17
N PRO A 302 -16.63 11.43 26.42
CA PRO A 302 -17.47 10.39 27.00
C PRO A 302 -16.69 9.49 27.97
N ILE A 303 -15.39 9.22 27.73
CA ILE A 303 -14.57 8.44 28.68
C ILE A 303 -14.45 9.17 30.02
N LEU A 304 -14.20 10.49 30.01
CA LEU A 304 -14.18 11.32 31.22
C LEU A 304 -15.54 11.32 31.91
N TYR A 305 -16.64 11.43 31.16
CA TYR A 305 -17.98 11.35 31.72
C TYR A 305 -18.24 10.00 32.41
N LEU A 306 -17.86 8.89 31.77
CA LEU A 306 -18.01 7.54 32.32
C LEU A 306 -17.13 7.34 33.56
N LEU A 307 -15.90 7.84 33.53
CA LEU A 307 -14.98 7.84 34.67
C LEU A 307 -15.58 8.56 35.88
N VAL A 308 -16.19 9.74 35.68
CA VAL A 308 -16.84 10.51 36.75
C VAL A 308 -18.15 9.84 37.21
N ARG A 309 -18.93 9.26 36.30
CA ARG A 309 -20.25 8.70 36.59
C ARG A 309 -20.21 7.33 37.27
N HIS A 310 -19.31 6.45 36.85
CA HIS A 310 -19.23 5.07 37.36
C HIS A 310 -18.32 4.95 38.59
N GLY A 311 -17.50 5.96 38.88
CA GLY A 311 -16.81 6.08 40.16
C GLY A 311 -15.87 4.91 40.42
N ARG A 312 -16.20 4.04 41.40
CA ARG A 312 -15.38 2.87 41.78
C ARG A 312 -15.58 1.67 40.85
N ASP A 313 -16.74 1.57 40.20
CA ASP A 313 -17.07 0.41 39.37
C ASP A 313 -16.49 0.65 37.96
N GLY A 314 -15.52 -0.16 37.56
CA GLY A 314 -14.81 0.01 36.29
C GLY A 314 -13.77 1.15 36.29
N LEU A 315 -13.42 1.71 37.45
CA LEU A 315 -12.45 2.80 37.61
C LEU A 315 -11.15 2.51 36.86
N LEU A 316 -10.63 1.29 37.00
CA LEU A 316 -9.35 0.92 36.41
C LEU A 316 -9.45 0.92 34.88
N GLY A 317 -10.52 0.35 34.34
CA GLY A 317 -10.79 0.32 32.90
C GLY A 317 -10.97 1.71 32.30
N TRP A 318 -11.78 2.57 32.93
CA TRP A 318 -12.00 3.94 32.46
C TRP A 318 -10.75 4.82 32.57
N LEU A 319 -9.95 4.67 33.63
CA LEU A 319 -8.66 5.35 33.76
C LEU A 319 -7.68 4.93 32.67
N PHE A 320 -7.57 3.63 32.37
CA PHE A 320 -6.71 3.14 31.30
C PHE A 320 -7.14 3.68 29.92
N LEU A 321 -8.45 3.69 29.63
CA LEU A 321 -8.97 4.28 28.39
C LEU A 321 -8.67 5.78 28.31
N PHE A 322 -8.81 6.51 29.42
CA PHE A 322 -8.51 7.93 29.46
C PHE A 322 -7.02 8.19 29.19
N PHE A 323 -6.11 7.52 29.89
CA PHE A 323 -4.68 7.63 29.65
C PHE A 323 -4.30 7.25 28.22
N PHE A 324 -4.91 6.20 27.66
CA PHE A 324 -4.69 5.83 26.26
C PHE A 324 -5.11 6.94 25.29
N CYS A 325 -6.29 7.55 25.48
CA CYS A 325 -6.71 8.70 24.69
C CYS A 325 -5.74 9.88 24.84
N THR A 326 -5.32 10.21 26.07
CA THR A 326 -4.36 11.30 26.31
C THR A 326 -3.02 11.03 25.62
N LEU A 327 -2.48 9.81 25.70
CA LEU A 327 -1.24 9.43 25.00
C LEU A 327 -1.38 9.56 23.48
N ARG A 328 -2.54 9.17 22.92
CA ARG A 328 -2.81 9.31 21.48
C ARG A 328 -2.96 10.77 21.04
N ILE A 329 -3.61 11.62 21.84
CA ILE A 329 -3.72 13.07 21.60
C ILE A 329 -2.33 13.70 21.64
N ILE A 330 -1.55 13.44 22.70
CA ILE A 330 -0.19 13.97 22.84
C ILE A 330 0.69 13.48 21.68
N GLY A 331 0.66 12.18 21.36
CA GLY A 331 1.45 11.60 20.28
C GLY A 331 1.11 12.17 18.90
N GLY A 332 -0.16 12.42 18.61
CA GLY A 332 -0.54 13.09 17.37
C GLY A 332 -0.23 14.59 17.37
N ALA A 333 -0.39 15.28 18.51
CA ALA A 333 -0.07 16.71 18.61
C ALA A 333 1.43 16.97 18.49
N LEU A 334 2.25 16.05 19.00
CA LEU A 334 3.70 16.05 18.82
C LEU A 334 4.07 15.75 17.36
N ALA A 335 3.39 14.82 16.68
CA ALA A 335 3.61 14.58 15.26
C ALA A 335 3.31 15.83 14.40
N VAL A 336 2.34 16.65 14.81
CA VAL A 336 2.02 17.91 14.10
C VAL A 336 3.02 19.03 14.40
N ASN A 337 3.55 19.11 15.63
CA ASN A 337 4.32 20.29 16.08
C ASN A 337 5.84 20.07 16.25
N SER A 338 6.32 18.88 16.63
CA SER A 338 7.76 18.61 16.87
C SER A 338 8.05 17.09 17.03
N PRO A 339 8.70 16.43 16.06
CA PRO A 339 9.12 15.04 16.20
C PRO A 339 10.35 14.95 17.13
N SER A 340 10.16 14.46 18.35
CA SER A 340 11.26 14.17 19.30
C SER A 340 11.24 12.70 19.72
N THR A 341 12.39 12.17 20.15
CA THR A 341 12.52 10.77 20.60
C THR A 341 11.56 10.43 21.77
N ALA A 342 11.26 11.40 22.63
CA ALA A 342 10.26 11.25 23.70
C ALA A 342 8.83 11.09 23.14
N ALA A 343 8.50 11.79 22.05
CA ALA A 343 7.23 11.61 21.33
C ALA A 343 7.10 10.19 20.75
N THR A 344 8.21 9.60 20.30
CA THR A 344 8.27 8.24 19.77
C THR A 344 7.97 7.19 20.85
N VAL A 345 8.55 7.33 22.05
CA VAL A 345 8.30 6.40 23.19
C VAL A 345 6.85 6.47 23.68
N ILE A 346 6.28 7.68 23.76
CA ILE A 346 4.89 7.89 24.18
C ILE A 346 3.89 7.28 23.18
N SER A 347 4.27 7.19 21.90
CA SER A 347 3.37 6.83 20.81
C SER A 347 3.49 5.39 20.30
N SER A 348 4.50 4.63 20.74
CA SER A 348 4.67 3.19 20.47
C SER A 348 3.81 2.29 21.38
N VAL A 349 3.17 2.85 22.41
CA VAL A 349 2.28 2.11 23.31
C VAL A 349 0.91 1.95 22.65
N GLY A 350 0.73 0.86 21.88
CA GLY A 350 -0.46 0.69 21.06
C GLY A 350 -0.93 -0.75 20.95
N LEU A 351 -1.57 -1.26 22.01
CA LEU A 351 -2.61 -2.31 22.04
C LEU A 351 -2.78 -2.85 23.47
N SER A 352 -1.67 -3.02 24.20
CA SER A 352 -1.66 -3.51 25.58
C SER A 352 -2.57 -2.72 26.55
N PRO A 353 -2.66 -1.37 26.47
CA PRO A 353 -3.55 -0.63 27.37
C PRO A 353 -5.04 -0.87 27.11
N VAL A 354 -5.43 -1.18 25.86
CA VAL A 354 -6.84 -1.45 25.52
C VAL A 354 -7.25 -2.82 26.05
N LEU A 355 -6.38 -3.83 25.92
CA LEU A 355 -6.60 -5.16 26.50
C LEU A 355 -6.65 -5.12 28.03
N LEU A 356 -5.75 -4.33 28.64
CA LEU A 356 -5.75 -4.11 30.09
C LEU A 356 -6.99 -3.33 30.55
N ALA A 357 -7.47 -2.37 29.77
CA ALA A 357 -8.71 -1.66 30.06
C ALA A 357 -9.92 -2.60 30.03
N THR A 358 -10.03 -3.45 28.99
CA THR A 358 -11.11 -4.44 28.89
C THR A 358 -11.06 -5.48 30.01
N ALA A 359 -9.85 -5.92 30.39
CA ALA A 359 -9.67 -6.83 31.51
C ALA A 359 -10.03 -6.16 32.86
N GLY A 360 -9.63 -4.90 33.05
CA GLY A 360 -9.98 -4.11 34.23
C GLY A 360 -11.48 -3.87 34.36
N THR A 361 -12.18 -3.53 33.26
CA THR A 361 -13.64 -3.40 33.27
C THR A 361 -14.34 -4.73 33.55
N LEU A 362 -13.80 -5.86 33.07
CA LEU A 362 -14.39 -7.18 33.29
C LEU A 362 -14.17 -7.69 34.72
N GLN A 363 -13.05 -7.32 35.34
CA GLN A 363 -12.75 -7.69 36.73
C GLN A 363 -13.56 -6.88 37.75
N GLU A 364 -13.97 -5.66 37.38
CA GLU A 364 -14.69 -4.72 38.25
C GLU A 364 -16.20 -4.67 37.98
N ALA A 365 -16.69 -5.36 36.95
CA ALA A 365 -18.11 -5.59 36.67
C ALA A 365 -18.59 -6.88 37.34
#